data_AF-A0A3T0N1K7-F1
#
_entry.id   AF-A0A3T0N1K7-F1
#
_cell.length_a   1.000
_cell.length_b   1.000
_cell.length_c   1.000
_cell.angle_alpha   90.00
_cell.angle_beta   90.00
_cell.angle_gamma   90.00
#
_symmetry.space_group_name_H-M   'P 1'
#
loop_
_entity.id
_entity.type
_entity.pdbx_description
1 polymer ?
#
loop_
_entity_poly.entity_id
_entity_poly.type
_entity_poly.pdbx_seq_one_letter_code
_entity_poly.pdbx_strand_id
1 'polypeptide(L)'
;MTLTNSIQSIALALNTEGGAAPEWVQLTPAGPDLDSRDGRQWKLSDPQAVVTAFRNNGGDLPVDFEHSTQEKGAKGEPAPAVGWLTDMEARNSALWGKIDWLDAGREAVASRAYRYASPVFNYGRQTREISKMVSVGLTNQPNFQLTALNRAGEQEDHPMDKTALEALGLKDGASDTDVLTAINKLKSDEATARNRAEHPDSSSFVPKADYDLAMNRIRGFEGDEQTRKDAAITAAVDAAVEAGKIAPGSRDYHTASCRAEGGLASFAAFVDASPVIAGKSDLDTKDPTKGGTALSAEEQAACRVLGFTEAEFADAKSKE
;
A
#
# COMPACT_ATOMS: atom_id res chain seq x y z
N MET A 1 15.54 -17.88 61.01
CA MET A 1 16.07 -17.21 59.81
C MET A 1 15.12 -17.53 58.68
N THR A 2 14.35 -16.54 58.24
CA THR A 2 13.41 -16.69 57.12
C THR A 2 13.39 -15.35 56.40
N LEU A 3 13.99 -15.35 55.21
CA LEU A 3 14.00 -14.25 54.24
C LEU A 3 12.63 -14.15 53.59
N THR A 4 12.07 -12.94 53.47
CA THR A 4 11.17 -12.63 52.35
C THR A 4 11.21 -11.14 51.97
N ASN A 5 11.96 -10.91 50.89
CA ASN A 5 11.91 -9.89 49.85
C ASN A 5 11.07 -8.62 50.07
N SER A 6 11.82 -7.53 50.25
CA SER A 6 11.45 -6.16 49.93
C SER A 6 11.15 -6.02 48.43
N ILE A 7 10.00 -5.45 48.08
CA ILE A 7 9.75 -4.90 46.75
C ILE A 7 10.03 -3.39 46.88
N GLN A 8 11.27 -2.99 46.58
CA GLN A 8 11.62 -1.60 46.35
C GLN A 8 11.32 -1.28 44.88
N SER A 9 10.36 -0.39 44.66
CA SER A 9 10.12 0.22 43.34
C SER A 9 11.20 1.28 43.07
N ILE A 10 11.96 1.10 42.00
CA ILE A 10 12.92 2.07 41.45
C ILE A 10 12.22 2.92 40.39
N ALA A 11 12.41 4.24 40.44
CA ALA A 11 11.91 5.19 39.44
C ALA A 11 13.05 6.12 38.93
N LEU A 12 13.27 6.08 37.62
CA LEU A 12 14.04 6.99 36.73
C LEU A 12 13.23 8.30 36.48
N ALA A 13 13.71 9.50 36.11
CA ALA A 13 14.99 10.08 35.69
C ALA A 13 14.95 11.64 35.71
N LEU A 14 16.14 12.28 35.58
CA LEU A 14 16.54 13.53 34.86
C LEU A 14 16.02 14.95 35.26
N ASN A 15 16.99 15.87 35.40
CA ASN A 15 16.99 17.14 36.16
C ASN A 15 16.66 18.44 35.37
N THR A 16 16.28 19.47 36.14
CA THR A 16 16.57 20.91 35.88
C THR A 16 17.13 21.57 37.15
N GLU A 17 17.92 22.64 37.02
CA GLU A 17 18.64 23.35 38.09
C GLU A 17 17.73 24.22 39.00
N GLY A 18 18.14 24.39 40.28
CA GLY A 18 18.00 25.69 40.95
C GLY A 18 17.11 25.82 42.19
N GLY A 19 16.50 24.75 42.73
CA GLY A 19 15.64 24.87 43.92
C GLY A 19 14.45 25.81 43.72
N ALA A 20 14.09 26.07 42.46
CA ALA A 20 12.97 26.90 42.05
C ALA A 20 11.74 26.04 41.77
N ALA A 21 10.55 26.64 41.85
CA ALA A 21 9.33 25.97 41.48
C ALA A 21 9.35 25.60 39.98
N PRO A 22 9.11 24.33 39.61
CA PRO A 22 9.20 23.88 38.22
C PRO A 22 8.08 24.48 37.38
N GLU A 23 8.40 24.91 36.15
CA GLU A 23 7.40 25.45 35.21
C GLU A 23 6.41 24.38 34.75
N TRP A 24 6.88 23.15 34.52
CA TRP A 24 6.05 22.01 34.13
C TRP A 24 5.98 20.98 35.26
N VAL A 25 4.76 20.62 35.65
CA VAL A 25 4.47 19.68 36.74
C VAL A 25 3.68 18.50 36.20
N GLN A 26 4.08 17.29 36.58
CA GLN A 26 3.31 16.09 36.31
C GLN A 26 2.03 16.11 37.15
N LEU A 27 0.87 16.03 36.50
CA LEU A 27 -0.44 16.05 37.17
C LEU A 27 -0.95 14.62 37.43
N THR A 28 -0.71 13.67 36.53
CA THR A 28 -1.13 12.27 36.71
C THR A 28 0.01 11.29 36.44
N PRO A 29 -0.04 10.06 36.97
CA PRO A 29 0.74 8.95 36.43
C PRO A 29 0.38 8.68 34.97
N ALA A 30 1.15 7.82 34.30
CA ALA A 30 0.83 7.35 32.96
C ALA A 30 -0.40 6.42 33.00
N GLY A 31 -1.38 6.67 32.15
CA GLY A 31 -2.55 5.80 31.98
C GLY A 31 -2.23 4.47 31.28
N PRO A 32 -3.25 3.62 31.03
CA PRO A 32 -4.67 3.93 31.12
C PRO A 32 -5.26 3.77 32.52
N ASP A 33 -4.66 2.97 33.40
CA ASP A 33 -5.16 2.73 34.75
C ASP A 33 -4.30 3.51 35.76
N LEU A 34 -4.97 4.31 36.60
CA LEU A 34 -4.34 5.19 37.57
C LEU A 34 -4.72 4.76 38.99
N ASP A 35 -3.78 4.10 39.66
CA ASP A 35 -3.90 3.76 41.08
C ASP A 35 -3.55 4.96 41.96
N SER A 36 -4.36 5.18 42.98
CA SER A 36 -4.09 6.19 44.00
C SER A 36 -3.66 5.57 45.32
N ARG A 37 -3.01 6.38 46.15
CA ARG A 37 -2.45 5.96 47.44
C ARG A 37 -3.52 5.56 48.45
N ASP A 38 -4.75 6.03 48.28
CA ASP A 38 -5.89 5.69 49.13
C ASP A 38 -6.69 4.47 48.65
N GLY A 39 -6.22 3.80 47.59
CA GLY A 39 -6.83 2.60 47.04
C GLY A 39 -7.93 2.85 46.00
N ARG A 40 -8.25 4.12 45.67
CA ARG A 40 -9.13 4.42 44.54
C ARG A 40 -8.41 4.22 43.21
N GLN A 41 -9.18 3.83 42.20
CA GLN A 41 -8.70 3.67 40.82
C GLN A 41 -9.45 4.60 39.86
N TRP A 42 -8.72 5.15 38.90
CA TRP A 42 -9.24 6.00 37.84
C TRP A 42 -8.73 5.52 36.48
N LYS A 43 -9.41 5.94 35.42
CA LYS A 43 -8.98 5.67 34.04
C LYS A 43 -8.62 6.95 33.30
N LEU A 44 -7.55 6.88 32.53
CA LEU A 44 -7.06 7.91 31.63
C LEU A 44 -6.66 7.24 30.31
N SER A 45 -7.67 6.73 29.61
CA SER A 45 -7.51 6.03 28.34
C SER A 45 -7.11 6.97 27.20
N ASP A 46 -7.56 8.22 27.26
CA ASP A 46 -7.22 9.27 26.29
C ASP A 46 -6.81 10.57 27.02
N PRO A 47 -5.52 10.73 27.38
CA PRO A 47 -5.01 11.97 27.96
C PRO A 47 -5.21 13.18 27.05
N GLN A 48 -5.22 13.00 25.73
CA GLN A 48 -5.35 14.08 24.76
C GLN A 48 -6.78 14.68 24.77
N ALA A 49 -7.79 13.87 25.07
CA ALA A 49 -9.15 14.35 25.30
C ALA A 49 -9.22 15.31 26.49
N VAL A 50 -8.50 15.03 27.58
CA VAL A 50 -8.45 15.91 28.77
C VAL A 50 -7.73 17.22 28.47
N VAL A 51 -6.63 17.17 27.72
CA VAL A 51 -5.93 18.37 27.21
C VAL A 51 -6.86 19.22 26.34
N THR A 52 -7.63 18.57 25.47
CA THR A 52 -8.59 19.26 24.60
C THR A 52 -9.71 19.90 25.42
N ALA A 53 -10.21 19.22 26.45
CA ALA A 53 -11.20 19.77 27.38
C ALA A 53 -10.67 20.99 28.15
N PHE A 54 -9.40 20.97 28.57
CA PHE A 54 -8.73 22.12 29.19
C PHE A 54 -8.68 23.32 28.22
N ARG A 55 -8.24 23.11 26.98
CA ARG A 55 -8.18 24.18 25.96
C ARG A 55 -9.56 24.76 25.64
N ASN A 56 -10.59 23.92 25.58
CA ASN A 56 -11.96 24.35 25.33
C ASN A 56 -12.58 25.11 26.52
N ASN A 57 -12.09 24.92 27.74
CA ASN A 57 -12.50 25.71 28.90
C ASN A 57 -12.09 27.19 28.74
N GLY A 58 -11.00 27.46 28.01
CA GLY A 58 -10.57 28.82 27.64
C GLY A 58 -10.08 29.70 28.79
N GLY A 59 -9.86 29.12 29.98
CA GLY A 59 -9.39 29.82 31.16
C GLY A 59 -8.48 28.94 32.02
N ASP A 60 -7.54 29.60 32.69
CA ASP A 60 -6.55 28.97 33.56
C ASP A 60 -7.21 28.31 34.78
N LEU A 61 -6.62 27.22 35.26
CA LEU A 61 -7.12 26.52 36.45
C LEU A 61 -6.30 26.90 37.69
N PRO A 62 -6.92 27.12 38.85
CA PRO A 62 -6.21 27.56 40.03
C PRO A 62 -5.31 26.45 40.59
N VAL A 63 -4.12 26.84 41.02
CA VAL A 63 -3.28 26.07 41.93
C VAL A 63 -3.47 26.64 43.32
N ASP A 64 -3.75 25.81 44.33
CA ASP A 64 -4.07 26.26 45.69
C ASP A 64 -3.30 25.48 46.76
N PHE A 65 -3.39 25.89 48.03
CA PHE A 65 -2.93 25.06 49.15
C PHE A 65 -4.05 24.13 49.63
N GLU A 66 -3.72 22.85 49.84
CA GLU A 66 -4.57 21.86 50.49
C GLU A 66 -6.02 21.82 49.96
N HIS A 67 -6.17 21.90 48.63
CA HIS A 67 -7.46 21.82 47.93
C HIS A 67 -8.45 22.91 48.35
N SER A 68 -7.95 24.07 48.76
CA SER A 68 -8.80 25.14 49.31
C SER A 68 -9.85 25.65 48.32
N THR A 69 -9.65 25.56 47.00
CA THR A 69 -10.67 25.89 46.00
C THR A 69 -11.92 25.03 46.20
N GLN A 70 -11.76 23.73 46.47
CA GLN A 70 -12.86 22.80 46.70
C GLN A 70 -13.37 22.86 48.15
N GLU A 71 -12.48 22.97 49.13
CA GLU A 71 -12.84 22.84 50.55
C GLU A 71 -13.35 24.15 51.19
N LYS A 72 -12.74 25.28 50.84
CA LYS A 72 -13.07 26.62 51.36
C LYS A 72 -13.91 27.41 50.36
N GLY A 73 -13.52 27.40 49.08
CA GLY A 73 -14.24 28.10 48.02
C GLY A 73 -15.70 27.64 47.90
N ALA A 74 -15.97 26.35 48.06
CA ALA A 74 -17.34 25.82 48.08
C ALA A 74 -18.21 26.34 49.24
N LYS A 75 -17.58 26.83 50.32
CA LYS A 75 -18.25 27.43 51.49
C LYS A 75 -18.35 28.95 51.40
N GLY A 76 -17.86 29.55 50.31
CA GLY A 76 -17.75 31.00 50.16
C GLY A 76 -16.63 31.63 50.97
N GLU A 77 -15.71 30.82 51.53
CA GLU A 77 -14.54 31.31 52.25
C GLU A 77 -13.40 31.65 51.28
N PRO A 78 -12.46 32.54 51.66
CA PRO A 78 -11.30 32.85 50.82
C PRO A 78 -10.46 31.61 50.49
N ALA A 79 -10.28 31.36 49.19
CA ALA A 79 -9.43 30.31 48.63
C ALA A 79 -8.51 30.92 47.55
N PRO A 80 -7.47 31.67 47.95
CA PRO A 80 -6.58 32.33 46.99
C PRO A 80 -5.76 31.29 46.21
N ALA A 81 -5.62 31.52 44.90
CA ALA A 81 -4.65 30.80 44.10
C ALA A 81 -3.22 31.18 44.52
N VAL A 82 -2.30 30.23 44.38
CA VAL A 82 -0.85 30.39 44.56
C VAL A 82 -0.07 30.10 43.28
N GLY A 83 -0.80 29.79 42.22
CA GLY A 83 -0.34 29.67 40.84
C GLY A 83 -1.53 29.40 39.93
N TRP A 84 -1.28 29.41 38.64
CA TRP A 84 -2.28 29.18 37.60
C TRP A 84 -1.77 28.16 36.61
N LEU A 85 -2.54 27.10 36.40
CA LEU A 85 -2.31 26.15 35.33
C LEU A 85 -2.74 26.80 34.01
N THR A 86 -1.76 27.21 33.21
CA THR A 86 -1.93 28.01 31.98
C THR A 86 -1.86 27.17 30.72
N ASP A 87 -1.21 26.01 30.76
CA ASP A 87 -1.15 25.07 29.65
C ASP A 87 -1.15 23.61 30.14
N MET A 88 -1.52 22.69 29.26
CA MET A 88 -1.55 21.26 29.55
C MET A 88 -1.14 20.44 28.32
N GLU A 89 -0.36 19.40 28.57
CA GLU A 89 0.12 18.48 27.55
C GLU A 89 -0.01 17.02 27.99
N ALA A 90 -0.26 16.14 27.01
CA ALA A 90 -0.14 14.71 27.18
C ALA A 90 1.29 14.29 26.80
N ARG A 91 2.06 13.77 27.76
CA ARG A 91 3.44 13.29 27.55
C ARG A 91 3.57 11.89 28.11
N ASN A 92 3.98 10.93 27.28
CA ASN A 92 4.15 9.52 27.66
C ASN A 92 2.93 8.95 28.42
N SER A 93 1.73 9.19 27.88
CA SER A 93 0.43 8.79 28.48
C SER A 93 0.10 9.39 29.86
N ALA A 94 0.86 10.40 30.33
CA ALA A 94 0.59 11.17 31.54
C ALA A 94 0.19 12.60 31.20
N LEU A 95 -0.57 13.26 32.10
CA LEU A 95 -0.88 14.68 31.99
C LEU A 95 0.21 15.51 32.67
N TRP A 96 0.70 16.51 31.96
CA TRP A 96 1.63 17.53 32.44
C TRP A 96 0.99 18.90 32.31
N GLY A 97 1.23 19.75 33.30
CA GLY A 97 0.68 21.09 33.41
C GLY A 97 1.74 22.15 33.51
N LYS A 98 1.60 23.24 32.76
CA LYS A 98 2.41 24.44 32.87
C LYS A 98 1.82 25.35 33.93
N ILE A 99 2.58 25.67 34.96
CA ILE A 99 2.13 26.51 36.08
C ILE A 99 2.84 27.85 36.04
N ASP A 100 2.05 28.92 35.97
CA ASP A 100 2.50 30.28 36.28
C ASP A 100 2.39 30.51 37.79
N TRP A 101 3.53 30.56 38.48
CA TRP A 101 3.59 30.61 39.94
C TRP A 101 3.48 32.03 40.49
N LEU A 102 2.59 32.22 41.47
CA LEU A 102 2.61 33.41 42.32
C LEU A 102 3.68 33.25 43.41
N ASP A 103 4.11 34.37 44.01
CA ASP A 103 5.21 34.39 44.99
C ASP A 103 5.01 33.38 46.13
N ALA A 104 3.79 33.30 46.68
CA ALA A 104 3.46 32.36 47.76
C ALA A 104 3.63 30.89 47.34
N GLY A 105 3.22 30.52 46.12
CA GLY A 105 3.37 29.15 45.61
C GLY A 105 4.83 28.83 45.30
N ARG A 106 5.53 29.79 44.69
CA ARG A 106 6.96 29.69 44.37
C ARG A 106 7.80 29.47 45.63
N GLU A 107 7.54 30.24 46.68
CA GLU A 107 8.22 30.11 47.98
C GLU A 107 7.89 28.79 48.67
N ALA A 108 6.61 28.39 48.69
CA ALA A 108 6.17 27.14 49.30
C ALA A 108 6.83 25.90 48.67
N VAL A 109 6.98 25.91 47.34
CA VAL A 109 7.69 24.87 46.60
C VAL A 109 9.19 24.98 46.88
N ALA A 110 9.83 26.12 46.61
CA ALA A 110 11.28 26.30 46.80
C ALA A 110 11.78 25.97 48.22
N SER A 111 11.05 26.37 49.25
CA SER A 111 11.34 26.06 50.66
C SER A 111 11.09 24.60 51.05
N ARG A 112 10.47 23.81 50.17
CA ARG A 112 10.03 22.43 50.38
C ARG A 112 8.94 22.29 51.45
N ALA A 113 8.25 23.38 51.81
CA ALA A 113 7.07 23.35 52.68
C ALA A 113 5.94 22.54 52.04
N TYR A 114 5.85 22.58 50.70
CA TYR A 114 4.96 21.76 49.90
C TYR A 114 5.77 21.03 48.82
N ARG A 115 5.66 19.70 48.80
CA ARG A 115 6.49 18.86 47.92
C ARG A 115 5.73 18.21 46.77
N TYR A 116 4.40 18.19 46.81
CA TYR A 116 3.61 17.44 45.85
C TYR A 116 2.46 18.27 45.30
N ALA A 117 2.15 18.04 44.03
CA ALA A 117 0.92 18.47 43.41
C ALA A 117 -0.12 17.35 43.49
N SER A 118 -1.39 17.69 43.67
CA SER A 118 -2.50 16.75 43.73
C SER A 118 -3.63 17.29 42.84
N PRO A 119 -3.86 16.70 41.66
CA PRO A 119 -4.87 17.20 40.73
C PRO A 119 -6.29 16.97 41.26
N VAL A 120 -7.19 17.88 40.94
CA VAL A 120 -8.63 17.71 41.09
C VAL A 120 -9.26 17.65 39.72
N PHE A 121 -10.05 16.62 39.48
CA PHE A 121 -10.65 16.37 38.17
C PHE A 121 -12.07 15.83 38.28
N ASN A 122 -12.85 16.03 37.23
CA ASN A 122 -14.12 15.34 37.06
C ASN A 122 -13.89 14.02 36.33
N TYR A 123 -14.78 13.07 36.59
CA TYR A 123 -14.73 11.75 36.00
C TYR A 123 -16.13 11.18 35.76
N GLY A 124 -16.24 10.23 34.84
CA GLY A 124 -17.45 9.44 34.63
C GLY A 124 -17.67 8.45 35.79
N ARG A 125 -18.79 8.56 36.52
CA ARG A 125 -19.02 7.74 37.74
C ARG A 125 -18.99 6.23 37.50
N GLN A 126 -19.48 5.77 36.35
CA GLN A 126 -19.50 4.35 35.98
C GLN A 126 -18.18 3.88 35.38
N THR A 127 -17.58 4.68 34.49
CA THR A 127 -16.36 4.32 33.76
C THR A 127 -15.09 4.58 34.54
N ARG A 128 -15.15 5.44 35.56
CA ARG A 128 -14.00 6.00 36.28
C ARG A 128 -13.05 6.82 35.39
N GLU A 129 -13.48 7.15 34.17
CA GLU A 129 -12.69 7.88 33.18
C GLU A 129 -12.58 9.35 33.57
N ILE A 130 -11.36 9.87 33.65
CA ILE A 130 -11.08 11.29 33.87
C ILE A 130 -11.51 12.07 32.64
N SER A 131 -12.35 13.10 32.82
CA SER A 131 -12.91 13.88 31.71
C SER A 131 -12.39 15.31 31.63
N LYS A 132 -12.08 15.94 32.76
CA LYS A 132 -11.50 17.30 32.80
C LYS A 132 -10.77 17.58 34.10
N MET A 133 -9.71 18.37 34.00
CA MET A 133 -9.05 18.97 35.17
C MET A 133 -9.88 20.15 35.70
N VAL A 134 -9.79 20.41 37.01
CA VAL A 134 -10.53 21.47 37.70
C VAL A 134 -9.61 22.41 38.47
N SER A 135 -8.65 21.86 39.23
CA SER A 135 -7.64 22.63 39.97
C SER A 135 -6.46 21.72 40.34
N VAL A 136 -5.41 22.29 40.93
CA VAL A 136 -4.27 21.53 41.46
C VAL A 136 -3.98 21.98 42.90
N GLY A 137 -4.00 21.05 43.85
CA GLY A 137 -3.62 21.34 45.23
C GLY A 137 -2.13 21.10 45.46
N LEU A 138 -1.40 22.09 45.97
CA LEU A 138 -0.14 21.89 46.65
C LEU A 138 -0.42 21.26 48.01
N THR A 139 0.10 20.05 48.22
CA THR A 139 -0.12 19.27 49.45
C THR A 139 1.11 18.44 49.81
N ASN A 140 1.17 18.02 51.07
CA ASN A 140 2.14 17.03 51.54
C ASN A 140 1.60 15.59 51.51
N GLN A 141 0.31 15.40 51.21
CA GLN A 141 -0.35 14.11 51.10
C GLN A 141 -1.10 13.98 49.75
N PRO A 142 -0.38 13.83 48.64
CA PRO A 142 -1.00 13.76 47.32
C PRO A 142 -1.79 12.45 47.15
N ASN A 143 -2.84 12.49 46.34
CA ASN A 143 -3.62 11.28 46.03
C ASN A 143 -2.85 10.30 45.14
N PHE A 144 -2.11 10.81 44.15
CA PHE A 144 -1.27 10.00 43.27
C PHE A 144 0.18 9.96 43.76
N GLN A 145 0.90 8.91 43.39
CA GLN A 145 2.34 8.84 43.58
C GLN A 145 3.04 9.53 42.41
N LEU A 146 3.39 10.79 42.61
CA LEU A 146 4.00 11.67 41.61
C LEU A 146 5.42 12.07 42.02
N THR A 147 6.20 12.53 41.04
CA THR A 147 7.52 13.12 41.27
C THR A 147 7.40 14.33 42.20
N ALA A 148 8.28 14.43 43.20
CA ALA A 148 8.32 15.57 44.11
C ALA A 148 8.74 16.85 43.35
N LEU A 149 8.09 17.97 43.65
CA LEU A 149 8.29 19.27 42.98
C LEU A 149 9.68 19.87 43.19
N ASN A 150 10.43 19.39 44.18
CA ASN A 150 11.68 20.01 44.68
C ASN A 150 12.91 19.09 44.63
N ARG A 151 12.91 18.09 43.75
CA ARG A 151 14.05 17.17 43.61
C ARG A 151 15.21 17.89 42.93
N ALA A 152 16.24 18.25 43.70
CA ALA A 152 17.54 18.68 43.18
C ALA A 152 18.39 17.44 42.90
N GLY A 153 19.11 17.43 41.77
CA GLY A 153 19.79 16.26 41.23
C GLY A 153 20.78 15.57 42.17
N GLU A 154 20.66 14.26 42.25
CA GLU A 154 21.79 13.35 42.46
C GLU A 154 22.15 12.75 41.11
N GLN A 155 23.41 12.90 40.74
CA GLN A 155 24.05 12.18 39.64
C GLN A 155 24.32 10.78 40.18
N GLU A 156 23.35 9.87 40.02
CA GLU A 156 23.56 8.45 40.25
C GLU A 156 23.62 7.73 38.90
N ASP A 157 24.79 7.13 38.67
CA ASP A 157 25.09 6.19 37.61
C ASP A 157 24.16 4.98 37.81
N HIS A 158 23.07 4.91 37.05
CA HIS A 158 22.13 3.81 37.13
C HIS A 158 22.11 3.07 35.80
N PRO A 159 22.48 1.78 35.82
CA PRO A 159 22.65 1.00 34.62
C PRO A 159 21.33 0.95 33.87
N MET A 160 21.39 1.29 32.58
CA MET A 160 20.33 1.04 31.61
C MET A 160 19.73 -0.35 31.83
N ASP A 161 18.40 -0.49 31.68
CA ASP A 161 17.72 -1.76 31.87
C ASP A 161 18.47 -2.86 31.12
N LYS A 162 19.03 -3.80 31.89
CA LYS A 162 19.86 -4.87 31.37
C LYS A 162 19.14 -5.65 30.26
N THR A 163 17.82 -5.80 30.38
CA THR A 163 17.01 -6.46 29.36
C THR A 163 16.90 -5.63 28.07
N ALA A 164 16.87 -4.30 28.16
CA ALA A 164 16.89 -3.41 27.00
C ALA A 164 18.28 -3.36 26.34
N LEU A 165 19.36 -3.33 27.14
CA LEU A 165 20.73 -3.45 26.61
C LEU A 165 20.95 -4.79 25.92
N GLU A 166 20.54 -5.89 26.54
CA GLU A 166 20.59 -7.23 25.93
C GLU A 166 19.76 -7.30 24.64
N ALA A 167 18.55 -6.73 24.62
CA ALA A 167 17.72 -6.66 23.42
C ALA A 167 18.36 -5.84 22.28
N LEU A 168 19.13 -4.81 22.62
CA LEU A 168 19.89 -3.98 21.68
C LEU A 168 21.28 -4.55 21.36
N GLY A 169 21.69 -5.66 22.01
CA GLY A 169 23.03 -6.24 21.87
C GLY A 169 24.15 -5.37 22.45
N LEU A 170 23.83 -4.47 23.38
CA LEU A 170 24.76 -3.55 24.03
C LEU A 170 25.25 -4.13 25.37
N LYS A 171 26.44 -3.71 25.79
CA LYS A 171 27.04 -4.15 27.06
C LYS A 171 26.41 -3.43 28.25
N ASP A 172 26.39 -4.09 29.41
CA ASP A 172 26.07 -3.48 30.70
C ASP A 172 26.94 -2.21 30.90
N GLY A 173 26.28 -1.06 31.05
CA GLY A 173 26.94 0.26 31.17
C GLY A 173 27.09 1.05 29.86
N ALA A 174 26.45 0.63 28.75
CA ALA A 174 26.37 1.46 27.55
C ALA A 174 25.68 2.81 27.85
N SER A 175 26.21 3.88 27.27
CA SER A 175 25.68 5.23 27.48
C SER A 175 24.34 5.42 26.76
N ASP A 176 23.58 6.44 27.16
CA ASP A 176 22.37 6.87 26.44
C ASP A 176 22.63 7.15 24.95
N THR A 177 23.84 7.61 24.63
CA THR A 177 24.27 7.87 23.25
C THR A 177 24.47 6.57 22.47
N ASP A 178 24.99 5.52 23.10
CA ASP A 178 25.17 4.20 22.48
C ASP A 178 23.81 3.54 22.21
N VAL A 179 22.87 3.66 23.15
CA VAL A 179 21.50 3.17 22.99
C VAL A 179 20.77 3.91 21.87
N LEU A 180 20.85 5.25 21.84
CA LEU A 180 20.25 6.04 20.77
C LEU A 180 20.85 5.69 19.42
N THR A 181 22.16 5.44 19.36
CA THR A 181 22.87 4.98 18.16
C THR A 181 22.36 3.61 17.72
N ALA A 182 22.20 2.65 18.64
CA ALA A 182 21.68 1.32 18.35
C ALA A 182 20.22 1.35 17.86
N ILE A 183 19.37 2.17 18.48
CA ILE A 183 17.97 2.35 18.05
C ILE A 183 17.88 2.99 16.68
N ASN A 184 18.67 4.05 16.42
CA ASN A 184 18.69 4.69 15.11
C ASN A 184 19.22 3.75 14.02
N LYS A 185 20.21 2.92 14.36
CA LYS A 185 20.68 1.86 13.47
C LYS A 185 19.59 0.83 13.17
N LEU A 186 18.88 0.33 14.18
CA LEU A 186 17.75 -0.59 13.98
C LEU A 186 16.66 0.01 13.09
N LYS A 187 16.29 1.28 13.30
CA LYS A 187 15.32 1.98 12.45
C LYS A 187 15.82 2.11 10.99
N SER A 188 17.10 2.41 10.82
CA SER A 188 17.73 2.48 9.49
C SER A 188 17.78 1.11 8.80
N ASP A 189 18.10 0.06 9.55
CA ASP A 189 18.17 -1.31 9.06
C ASP A 189 16.77 -1.83 8.71
N GLU A 190 15.74 -1.53 9.52
CA GLU A 190 14.33 -1.83 9.21
C GLU A 190 13.87 -1.10 7.95
N ALA A 191 14.16 0.19 7.82
CA ALA A 191 13.84 0.96 6.63
C ALA A 191 14.53 0.37 5.39
N THR A 192 15.80 -0.04 5.51
CA THR A 192 16.55 -0.68 4.42
C THR A 192 15.98 -2.06 4.07
N ALA A 193 15.58 -2.85 5.06
CA ALA A 193 14.98 -4.16 4.85
C ALA A 193 13.59 -4.07 4.20
N ARG A 194 12.75 -3.12 4.64
CA ARG A 194 11.46 -2.81 4.00
C ARG A 194 11.65 -2.35 2.57
N ASN A 195 12.56 -1.41 2.32
CA ASN A 195 12.87 -0.95 0.97
C ASN A 195 13.36 -2.10 0.07
N ARG A 196 14.16 -3.03 0.58
CA ARG A 196 14.60 -4.22 -0.17
C ARG A 196 13.47 -5.22 -0.42
N ALA A 197 12.52 -5.35 0.51
CA ALA A 197 11.35 -6.21 0.36
C ALA A 197 10.34 -5.63 -0.63
N GLU A 198 10.14 -4.31 -0.63
CA GLU A 198 9.26 -3.59 -1.54
C GLU A 198 9.88 -3.37 -2.93
N HIS A 199 11.22 -3.30 -2.99
CA HIS A 199 11.99 -3.22 -4.24
C HIS A 199 13.04 -4.34 -4.32
N PRO A 200 12.61 -5.60 -4.56
CA PRO A 200 13.54 -6.68 -4.83
C PRO A 200 14.45 -6.32 -6.01
N ASP A 201 15.70 -6.73 -5.92
CA ASP A 201 16.68 -6.48 -6.99
C ASP A 201 16.16 -7.05 -8.33
N SER A 202 15.86 -6.14 -9.26
CA SER A 202 15.35 -6.43 -10.60
C SER A 202 16.26 -7.33 -11.45
N SER A 203 17.54 -7.48 -11.07
CA SER A 203 18.48 -8.39 -11.73
C SER A 203 18.27 -9.85 -11.33
N SER A 204 17.69 -10.09 -10.16
CA SER A 204 17.42 -11.43 -9.61
C SER A 204 15.93 -11.78 -9.60
N PHE A 205 15.05 -10.79 -9.76
CA PHE A 205 13.60 -10.97 -9.69
C PHE A 205 12.91 -10.30 -10.87
N VAL A 206 12.17 -11.09 -11.66
CA VAL A 206 11.31 -10.59 -12.74
C VAL A 206 9.88 -10.54 -12.23
N PRO A 207 9.23 -9.36 -12.21
CA PRO A 207 7.82 -9.26 -11.88
C PRO A 207 6.97 -10.14 -12.80
N LYS A 208 6.05 -10.91 -12.23
CA LYS A 208 5.19 -11.83 -12.99
C LYS A 208 4.43 -11.12 -14.11
N ALA A 209 3.99 -9.88 -13.88
CA ALA A 209 3.31 -9.07 -14.90
C ALA A 209 4.19 -8.78 -16.12
N ASP A 210 5.48 -8.45 -15.92
CA ASP A 210 6.42 -8.19 -17.01
C ASP A 210 6.77 -9.46 -17.76
N TYR A 211 6.94 -10.58 -17.05
CA TYR A 211 7.11 -11.90 -17.66
C TYR A 211 5.91 -12.27 -18.52
N ASP A 212 4.69 -12.15 -17.98
CA ASP A 212 3.47 -12.48 -18.69
C ASP A 212 3.28 -11.56 -19.92
N LEU A 213 3.62 -10.27 -19.82
CA LEU A 213 3.63 -9.34 -20.95
C LEU A 213 4.62 -9.75 -22.04
N ALA A 214 5.85 -10.12 -21.66
CA ALA A 214 6.87 -10.58 -22.60
C ALA A 214 6.43 -11.87 -23.31
N MET A 215 5.90 -12.83 -22.56
CA MET A 215 5.39 -14.10 -23.12
C MET A 215 4.20 -13.88 -24.07
N ASN A 216 3.29 -12.97 -23.72
CA ASN A 216 2.15 -12.64 -24.60
C ASN A 216 2.61 -11.97 -25.90
N ARG A 217 3.63 -11.10 -25.85
CA ARG A 217 4.23 -10.51 -27.06
C ARG A 217 4.91 -11.56 -27.94
N ILE A 218 5.66 -12.49 -27.35
CA ILE A 218 6.31 -13.59 -28.09
C ILE A 218 5.25 -14.45 -28.79
N ARG A 219 4.21 -14.88 -28.07
CA ARG A 219 3.10 -15.64 -28.67
C ARG A 219 2.40 -14.88 -29.79
N GLY A 220 2.24 -13.56 -29.64
CA GLY A 220 1.70 -12.69 -30.68
C GLY A 220 2.58 -12.70 -31.94
N PHE A 221 3.89 -12.50 -31.80
CA PHE A 221 4.82 -12.54 -32.92
C PHE A 221 4.90 -13.93 -33.58
N GLU A 222 4.88 -15.02 -32.80
CA GLU A 222 4.84 -16.38 -33.33
C GLU A 222 3.56 -16.64 -34.14
N GLY A 223 2.41 -16.16 -33.66
CA GLY A 223 1.13 -16.25 -34.37
C GLY A 223 1.10 -15.41 -35.65
N ASP A 224 1.64 -14.19 -35.61
CA ASP A 224 1.76 -13.33 -36.79
C ASP A 224 2.68 -13.94 -37.84
N GLU A 225 3.80 -14.52 -37.42
CA GLU A 225 4.75 -15.22 -38.30
C GLU A 225 4.10 -16.46 -38.94
N GLN A 226 3.35 -17.24 -38.16
CA GLN A 226 2.59 -18.37 -38.68
C GLN A 226 1.56 -17.91 -39.73
N THR A 227 0.84 -16.82 -39.47
CA THR A 227 -0.13 -16.22 -40.39
C THR A 227 0.53 -15.78 -41.69
N ARG A 228 1.71 -15.13 -41.63
CA ARG A 228 2.48 -14.72 -42.81
C ARG A 228 2.95 -15.93 -43.62
N LYS A 229 3.43 -16.99 -42.96
CA LYS A 229 3.82 -18.24 -43.62
C LYS A 229 2.65 -18.89 -44.34
N ASP A 230 1.50 -19.04 -43.67
CA ASP A 230 0.31 -19.64 -44.28
C ASP A 230 -0.21 -18.80 -45.46
N ALA A 231 -0.16 -17.46 -45.37
CA ALA A 231 -0.49 -16.58 -46.48
C ALA A 231 0.48 -16.72 -47.65
N ALA A 232 1.78 -16.80 -47.40
CA ALA A 232 2.80 -17.01 -48.43
C ALA A 232 2.66 -18.37 -49.13
N ILE A 233 2.36 -19.42 -48.36
CA ILE A 233 2.07 -20.77 -48.89
C ILE A 233 0.85 -20.71 -49.81
N THR A 234 -0.24 -20.10 -49.33
CA THR A 234 -1.49 -19.98 -50.09
C THR A 234 -1.25 -19.26 -51.41
N ALA A 235 -0.57 -18.11 -51.37
CA ALA A 235 -0.25 -17.33 -52.56
C ALA A 235 0.64 -18.09 -53.56
N ALA A 236 1.65 -18.82 -53.08
CA ALA A 236 2.54 -19.61 -53.94
C ALA A 236 1.80 -20.76 -54.63
N VAL A 237 0.93 -21.48 -53.90
CA VAL A 237 0.13 -22.57 -54.46
C VAL A 237 -0.89 -22.03 -55.46
N ASP A 238 -1.59 -20.94 -55.14
CA ASP A 238 -2.58 -20.33 -56.04
C ASP A 238 -1.93 -19.85 -57.35
N ALA A 239 -0.76 -19.22 -57.27
CA ALA A 239 0.00 -18.81 -58.45
C ALA A 239 0.41 -20.02 -59.32
N ALA A 240 0.77 -21.16 -58.70
CA ALA A 240 1.12 -22.37 -59.43
C ALA A 240 -0.11 -23.04 -60.12
N VAL A 241 -1.29 -22.97 -59.50
CA VAL A 241 -2.56 -23.40 -60.11
C VAL A 241 -2.91 -22.49 -61.29
N GLU A 242 -2.83 -21.16 -61.12
CA GLU A 242 -3.14 -20.20 -62.19
C GLU A 242 -2.19 -20.33 -63.38
N ALA A 243 -0.91 -20.61 -63.12
CA ALA A 243 0.10 -20.90 -64.14
C ALA A 243 -0.09 -22.27 -64.82
N GLY A 244 -1.05 -23.09 -64.39
CA GLY A 244 -1.30 -24.43 -64.94
C GLY A 244 -0.19 -25.44 -64.67
N LYS A 245 0.69 -25.16 -63.69
CA LYS A 245 1.81 -26.02 -63.31
C LYS A 245 1.40 -27.14 -62.36
N ILE A 246 0.32 -26.93 -61.61
CA ILE A 246 -0.34 -27.96 -60.79
C ILE A 246 -1.85 -27.98 -61.08
N ALA A 247 -2.48 -29.13 -60.87
CA ALA A 247 -3.92 -29.27 -61.07
C ALA A 247 -4.70 -28.63 -59.89
N PRO A 248 -5.86 -28.00 -60.13
CA PRO A 248 -6.69 -27.46 -59.05
C PRO A 248 -7.05 -28.50 -57.97
N GLY A 249 -7.24 -29.77 -58.38
CA GLY A 249 -7.55 -30.87 -57.45
C GLY A 249 -6.39 -31.29 -56.53
N SER A 250 -5.14 -30.90 -56.82
CA SER A 250 -3.98 -31.20 -55.96
C SER A 250 -3.58 -30.03 -55.05
N ARG A 251 -4.34 -28.93 -55.04
CA ARG A 251 -4.07 -27.72 -54.26
C ARG A 251 -3.86 -27.99 -52.78
N ASP A 252 -4.76 -28.76 -52.16
CA ASP A 252 -4.72 -29.01 -50.72
C ASP A 252 -3.51 -29.88 -50.33
N TYR A 253 -3.14 -30.83 -51.20
CA TYR A 253 -1.95 -31.66 -51.02
C TYR A 253 -0.66 -30.82 -51.03
N HIS A 254 -0.52 -29.91 -52.00
CA HIS A 254 0.64 -29.03 -52.08
C HIS A 254 0.67 -28.01 -50.94
N THR A 255 -0.49 -27.47 -50.53
CA THR A 255 -0.61 -26.59 -49.36
C THR A 255 -0.15 -27.30 -48.09
N ALA A 256 -0.58 -28.54 -47.86
CA ALA A 256 -0.15 -29.35 -46.73
C ALA A 256 1.37 -29.64 -46.77
N SER A 257 1.90 -29.94 -47.96
CA SER A 257 3.33 -30.21 -48.16
C SER A 257 4.20 -28.98 -47.88
N CYS A 258 3.73 -27.79 -48.25
CA CYS A 258 4.44 -26.53 -48.02
C CYS A 258 4.53 -26.13 -46.55
N ARG A 259 3.64 -26.65 -45.69
CA ARG A 259 3.64 -26.40 -44.24
C ARG A 259 4.75 -27.14 -43.50
N ALA A 260 5.38 -28.15 -44.11
CA ALA A 260 6.55 -28.80 -43.55
C ALA A 260 7.76 -27.85 -43.56
N GLU A 261 8.73 -28.08 -42.69
CA GLU A 261 9.97 -27.30 -42.64
C GLU A 261 10.70 -27.39 -44.00
N GLY A 262 11.01 -26.24 -44.60
CA GLY A 262 11.58 -26.15 -45.95
C GLY A 262 10.64 -26.55 -47.11
N GLY A 263 9.36 -26.83 -46.83
CA GLY A 263 8.37 -27.27 -47.79
C GLY A 263 8.07 -26.23 -48.86
N LEU A 264 7.94 -24.95 -48.49
CA LEU A 264 7.69 -23.86 -49.44
C LEU A 264 8.84 -23.68 -50.44
N ALA A 265 10.09 -23.77 -49.99
CA ALA A 265 11.27 -23.68 -50.88
C ALA A 265 11.34 -24.87 -51.83
N SER A 266 11.05 -26.07 -51.33
CA SER A 266 10.97 -27.29 -52.14
C SER A 266 9.86 -27.20 -53.18
N PHE A 267 8.71 -26.65 -52.80
CA PHE A 267 7.58 -26.42 -53.71
C PHE A 267 7.92 -25.39 -54.78
N ALA A 268 8.57 -24.28 -54.43
CA ALA A 268 9.02 -23.28 -55.40
C ALA A 268 9.97 -23.90 -56.45
N ALA A 269 10.95 -24.70 -56.00
CA ALA A 269 11.87 -25.40 -56.92
C ALA A 269 11.13 -26.40 -57.83
N PHE A 270 10.14 -27.12 -57.29
CA PHE A 270 9.29 -28.00 -58.08
C PHE A 270 8.49 -27.22 -59.13
N VAL A 271 7.86 -26.11 -58.75
CA VAL A 271 7.10 -25.24 -59.66
C VAL A 271 8.01 -24.69 -60.75
N ASP A 272 9.24 -24.28 -60.46
CA ASP A 272 10.19 -23.80 -61.47
C ASP A 272 10.60 -24.88 -62.47
N ALA A 273 10.79 -26.11 -62.02
CA ALA A 273 11.14 -27.24 -62.89
C ALA A 273 9.94 -27.86 -63.64
N SER A 274 8.71 -27.55 -63.23
CA SER A 274 7.51 -28.19 -63.77
C SER A 274 7.05 -27.56 -65.08
N PRO A 275 6.76 -28.37 -66.12
CA PRO A 275 6.11 -27.90 -67.33
C PRO A 275 4.65 -27.49 -67.03
N VAL A 276 4.02 -26.78 -67.96
CA VAL A 276 2.58 -26.50 -67.89
C VAL A 276 1.82 -27.79 -68.22
N ILE A 277 1.13 -28.36 -67.23
CA ILE A 277 0.40 -29.63 -67.33
C ILE A 277 -1.09 -29.40 -67.56
N ALA A 278 -1.63 -28.29 -67.06
CA ALA A 278 -3.02 -27.89 -67.19
C ALA A 278 -3.11 -26.47 -67.78
N GLY A 279 -2.63 -26.31 -69.01
CA GLY A 279 -2.75 -25.05 -69.73
C GLY A 279 -4.22 -24.66 -69.95
N LYS A 280 -4.52 -23.35 -69.94
CA LYS A 280 -5.86 -22.85 -70.25
C LYS A 280 -6.29 -23.43 -71.60
N SER A 281 -7.45 -24.09 -71.63
CA SER A 281 -7.93 -24.80 -72.82
C SER A 281 -8.39 -23.86 -73.94
N ASP A 282 -8.39 -22.55 -73.72
CA ASP A 282 -9.00 -21.50 -74.58
C ASP A 282 -10.46 -21.82 -74.99
N LEU A 283 -11.10 -22.77 -74.30
CA LEU A 283 -12.49 -23.16 -74.50
C LEU A 283 -13.44 -22.32 -73.65
N ASP A 284 -12.98 -21.78 -72.53
CA ASP A 284 -13.80 -20.99 -71.60
C ASP A 284 -14.32 -19.66 -72.20
N THR A 285 -13.62 -19.13 -73.22
CA THR A 285 -14.03 -17.94 -73.98
C THR A 285 -14.77 -18.26 -75.27
N LYS A 286 -14.86 -19.54 -75.65
CA LYS A 286 -15.60 -19.97 -76.84
C LYS A 286 -17.02 -20.30 -76.44
N ASP A 287 -17.91 -19.35 -76.69
CA ASP A 287 -19.35 -19.59 -76.61
C ASP A 287 -19.75 -20.55 -77.76
N PRO A 288 -20.18 -21.79 -77.45
CA PRO A 288 -20.59 -22.76 -78.48
C PRO A 288 -21.84 -22.31 -79.25
N THR A 289 -22.53 -21.26 -78.78
CA THR A 289 -23.73 -20.69 -79.42
C THR A 289 -23.42 -19.48 -80.31
N LYS A 290 -22.21 -18.91 -80.26
CA LYS A 290 -21.77 -17.79 -81.12
C LYS A 290 -21.18 -18.26 -82.46
N GLY A 291 -21.80 -19.28 -83.04
CA GLY A 291 -21.53 -19.77 -84.40
C GLY A 291 -22.72 -19.53 -85.31
N GLY A 292 -22.89 -18.27 -85.75
CA GLY A 292 -23.56 -17.88 -86.99
C GLY A 292 -25.07 -18.17 -87.13
N THR A 293 -25.86 -17.12 -87.37
CA THR A 293 -27.16 -17.18 -88.07
C THR A 293 -27.07 -17.69 -89.52
N ALA A 294 -25.95 -18.30 -89.92
CA ALA A 294 -25.70 -18.90 -91.22
C ALA A 294 -25.48 -20.41 -91.02
N LEU A 295 -26.25 -21.21 -91.77
CA LEU A 295 -26.20 -22.67 -91.73
C LEU A 295 -24.78 -23.18 -92.01
N SER A 296 -24.33 -24.20 -91.27
CA SER A 296 -23.07 -24.89 -91.56
C SER A 296 -23.13 -25.60 -92.92
N ALA A 297 -21.98 -25.96 -93.49
CA ALA A 297 -21.91 -26.66 -94.77
C ALA A 297 -22.67 -28.01 -94.76
N GLU A 298 -22.67 -28.68 -93.61
CA GLU A 298 -23.40 -29.91 -93.36
C GLU A 298 -24.92 -29.67 -93.27
N GLU A 299 -25.35 -28.58 -92.65
CA GLU A 299 -26.75 -28.17 -92.54
C GLU A 299 -27.34 -27.76 -93.90
N GLN A 300 -26.55 -27.07 -94.73
CA GLN A 300 -26.92 -26.75 -96.13
C GLN A 300 -27.01 -28.00 -97.01
N ALA A 301 -26.21 -29.04 -96.74
CA ALA A 301 -26.31 -30.32 -97.43
C ALA A 301 -27.56 -31.09 -96.99
N ALA A 302 -27.91 -31.06 -95.69
CA ALA A 302 -29.13 -31.67 -95.17
C ALA A 302 -30.40 -31.01 -95.74
N CYS A 303 -30.43 -29.68 -95.88
CA CYS A 303 -31.53 -28.96 -96.52
C CYS A 303 -31.79 -29.47 -97.96
N ARG A 304 -30.71 -29.66 -98.74
CA ARG A 304 -30.79 -30.18 -100.13
C ARG A 304 -31.29 -31.61 -100.22
N VAL A 305 -30.93 -32.47 -99.27
CA VAL A 305 -31.34 -33.89 -99.27
C VAL A 305 -32.77 -34.07 -98.77
N LEU A 306 -33.19 -33.28 -97.78
CA LEU A 306 -34.50 -33.39 -97.13
C LEU A 306 -35.58 -32.52 -97.80
N GLY A 307 -35.20 -31.64 -98.74
CA GLY A 307 -36.12 -30.80 -99.51
C GLY A 307 -36.64 -29.58 -98.75
N PHE A 308 -35.98 -29.18 -97.65
CA PHE A 308 -36.30 -27.95 -96.93
C PHE A 308 -35.58 -26.74 -97.54
N THR A 309 -36.22 -25.58 -97.48
CA THR A 309 -35.52 -24.32 -97.75
C THR A 309 -34.63 -23.95 -96.56
N GLU A 310 -33.53 -23.24 -96.83
CA GLU A 310 -32.60 -22.79 -95.78
C GLU A 310 -33.30 -21.93 -94.71
N ALA A 311 -34.34 -21.18 -95.11
CA ALA A 311 -35.16 -20.38 -94.20
C ALA A 311 -36.03 -21.24 -93.27
N GLU A 312 -36.62 -22.33 -93.77
CA GLU A 312 -37.44 -23.26 -92.97
C GLU A 312 -36.59 -24.02 -91.96
N PHE A 313 -35.38 -24.44 -92.34
CA PHE A 313 -34.46 -25.13 -91.44
C PHE A 313 -33.93 -24.19 -90.33
N ALA A 314 -33.62 -22.94 -90.68
CA ALA A 314 -33.23 -21.93 -89.69
C ALA A 314 -34.37 -21.61 -88.70
N ASP A 315 -35.62 -21.51 -89.17
CA ASP A 315 -36.78 -21.27 -88.30
C ASP A 315 -37.05 -22.46 -87.36
N ALA A 316 -36.92 -23.70 -87.85
CA ALA A 316 -37.04 -24.90 -87.02
C ALA A 316 -35.95 -24.98 -85.93
N LYS A 317 -34.70 -24.65 -86.27
CA LYS A 317 -33.58 -24.60 -85.32
C LYS A 317 -33.75 -23.53 -84.24
N SER A 318 -34.44 -22.44 -84.54
CA SER A 318 -34.70 -21.35 -83.58
C SER A 318 -35.82 -21.64 -82.56
N LYS A 319 -36.56 -22.75 -82.74
CA LYS A 319 -37.69 -23.15 -81.90
C LYS A 319 -37.36 -24.27 -80.90
N GLU A 320 -36.14 -24.82 -80.93
CA GLU A 320 -35.54 -25.66 -79.87
C GLU A 320 -34.66 -24.80 -78.94
#